data_AF-G9KHB9-F1
#
_entry.id   AF-G9KHB9-F1
#
_cell.length_a   1.000
_cell.length_b   1.000
_cell.length_c   1.000
_cell.angle_alpha   90.00
_cell.angle_beta   90.00
_cell.angle_gamma   90.00
#
_symmetry.space_group_name_H-M   'P 1'
#
loop_
_entity.id
_entity.type
_entity.pdbx_description
1 polymer ?
#
loop_
_entity_poly.entity_id
_entity_poly.type
_entity_poly.pdbx_seq_one_letter_code
_entity_poly.pdbx_strand_id
1 'polypeptide(L)'
;KGVFMYISNRHEFGRLLSTANYNTSHYNNDLWQIFENPVDWKEKYINRDYSKIFTENIVEQPCPDVFWFPIFSEKACDELVEEMEHYGQWSGGKHHDSRISGGYENVPTDDIHMKQIDLENVWLHFIREFIAPVTLKVFAGYYTKGFALLNFVVKYSPERQRSLRPHHDASTFTINIALNNVGEDFQGGGCKFLRYNCSIESPRKGWSFMHPG
;
A
#
# COMPACT_ATOMS: atom_id res chain seq x y z
N LYS A 1 30.73 -20.25 45.56
CA LYS A 1 29.27 -20.50 45.69
C LYS A 1 28.62 -20.16 44.36
N GLY A 2 27.88 -21.10 43.74
CA GLY A 2 27.18 -20.87 42.48
C GLY A 2 25.73 -20.43 42.75
N VAL A 3 25.24 -19.45 42.00
CA VAL A 3 23.84 -19.00 42.01
C VAL A 3 23.14 -19.60 40.79
N PHE A 4 21.95 -20.16 40.97
CA PHE A 4 21.15 -20.67 39.86
C PHE A 4 20.46 -19.53 39.10
N MET A 5 20.46 -19.63 37.77
CA MET A 5 19.66 -18.80 36.88
C MET A 5 18.43 -19.62 36.43
N TYR A 6 17.24 -19.18 36.83
CA TYR A 6 15.98 -19.84 36.46
C TYR A 6 15.36 -19.16 35.23
N ILE A 7 14.78 -19.96 34.34
CA ILE A 7 14.00 -19.51 33.18
C ILE A 7 12.60 -20.12 33.31
N SER A 8 11.56 -19.32 33.06
CA SER A 8 10.17 -19.77 33.07
C SER A 8 9.56 -19.63 31.68
N ASN A 9 8.93 -20.70 31.21
CA ASN A 9 8.11 -20.76 30.00
C ASN A 9 6.66 -21.16 30.33
N ARG A 10 6.22 -20.93 31.58
CA ARG A 10 4.87 -21.30 32.06
C ARG A 10 3.75 -20.39 31.54
N HIS A 11 4.12 -19.21 31.04
CA HIS A 11 3.22 -18.23 30.45
C HIS A 11 3.84 -17.72 29.16
N GLU A 12 3.01 -17.16 28.28
CA GLU A 12 3.48 -16.38 27.15
C GLU A 12 3.94 -15.00 27.67
N PHE A 13 5.23 -14.72 27.52
CA PHE A 13 5.82 -13.44 27.93
C PHE A 13 6.04 -12.49 26.75
N GLY A 14 6.14 -13.03 25.54
CA GLY A 14 6.39 -12.27 24.32
C GLY A 14 7.25 -13.04 23.32
N ARG A 15 7.86 -12.28 22.42
CA ARG A 15 8.69 -12.78 21.31
C ARG A 15 9.99 -11.99 21.25
N LEU A 16 11.01 -12.58 20.63
CA LEU A 16 12.29 -11.92 20.34
C LEU A 16 12.31 -11.50 18.88
N LEU A 17 12.75 -10.27 18.61
CA LEU A 17 12.90 -9.76 17.25
C LEU A 17 14.16 -10.35 16.61
N SER A 18 14.06 -10.71 15.33
CA SER A 18 15.22 -11.00 14.50
C SER A 18 15.94 -9.70 14.16
N THR A 19 17.22 -9.59 14.56
CA THR A 19 18.08 -8.46 14.19
C THR A 19 19.27 -8.89 13.33
N ALA A 20 19.29 -10.14 12.85
CA ALA A 20 20.45 -10.74 12.20
C ALA A 20 20.80 -10.05 10.87
N ASN A 21 19.77 -9.69 10.09
CA ASN A 21 19.90 -9.07 8.76
C ASN A 21 19.26 -7.68 8.71
N TYR A 22 19.20 -6.97 9.83
CA TYR A 22 18.53 -5.67 9.89
C TYR A 22 19.33 -4.61 9.11
N ASN A 23 18.78 -4.18 7.99
CA ASN A 23 19.37 -3.11 7.17
C ASN A 23 19.00 -1.74 7.75
N THR A 24 19.97 -0.84 7.89
CA THR A 24 19.82 0.53 8.40
C THR A 24 20.01 1.61 7.33
N SER A 25 20.05 1.24 6.04
CA SER A 25 20.33 2.17 4.94
C SER A 25 19.13 2.98 4.44
N HIS A 26 17.91 2.56 4.78
CA HIS A 26 16.67 3.24 4.36
C HIS A 26 16.29 4.33 5.35
N TYR A 27 15.46 5.29 4.90
CA TYR A 27 14.98 6.35 5.78
C TYR A 27 14.09 5.76 6.89
N ASN A 28 13.18 4.85 6.50
CA ASN A 28 12.30 4.08 7.37
C ASN A 28 12.56 2.57 7.23
N ASN A 29 13.64 2.10 7.85
CA ASN A 29 14.14 0.71 7.75
C ASN A 29 13.12 -0.39 8.08
N ASP A 30 12.23 -0.13 9.02
CA ASP A 30 11.22 -1.09 9.46
C ASP A 30 10.23 -1.46 8.32
N LEU A 31 10.07 -0.62 7.28
CA LEU A 31 9.23 -0.95 6.12
C LEU A 31 9.66 -2.25 5.43
N TRP A 32 10.96 -2.59 5.48
CA TRP A 32 11.52 -3.82 4.90
C TRP A 32 11.45 -5.05 5.82
N GLN A 33 10.95 -4.92 7.05
CA GLN A 33 10.96 -5.99 8.05
C GLN A 33 9.82 -7.01 7.90
N ILE A 34 9.03 -6.94 6.83
CA ILE A 34 7.87 -7.83 6.62
C ILE A 34 8.27 -9.32 6.61
N PHE A 35 9.49 -9.65 6.21
CA PHE A 35 9.98 -11.04 6.14
C PHE A 35 10.63 -11.52 7.43
N GLU A 36 11.44 -10.68 8.07
CA GLU A 36 12.22 -11.05 9.27
C GLU A 36 11.36 -10.98 10.54
N ASN A 37 10.46 -10.00 10.64
CA ASN A 37 9.62 -9.75 11.81
C ASN A 37 8.14 -9.53 11.39
N PRO A 38 7.48 -10.51 10.74
CA PRO A 38 6.16 -10.33 10.13
C PRO A 38 5.06 -9.94 11.11
N VAL A 39 5.10 -10.45 12.35
CA VAL A 39 4.09 -10.17 13.37
C VAL A 39 4.17 -8.70 13.81
N ASP A 40 5.37 -8.24 14.15
CA ASP A 40 5.65 -6.88 14.56
C ASP A 40 5.42 -5.89 13.41
N TRP A 41 5.83 -6.25 12.19
CA TRP A 41 5.57 -5.47 10.98
C TRP A 41 4.06 -5.29 10.77
N LYS A 42 3.27 -6.37 10.88
CA LYS A 42 1.81 -6.31 10.77
C LYS A 42 1.20 -5.42 11.85
N GLU A 43 1.59 -5.59 13.11
CA GLU A 43 1.07 -4.77 14.23
C GLU A 43 1.40 -3.28 14.06
N LYS A 44 2.56 -2.96 13.45
CA LYS A 44 3.00 -1.58 13.19
C LYS A 44 2.31 -0.96 11.96
N TYR A 45 2.21 -1.70 10.87
CA TYR A 45 1.88 -1.12 9.56
C TYR A 45 0.52 -1.48 8.99
N ILE A 46 -0.10 -2.57 9.44
CA ILE A 46 -1.44 -2.94 8.98
C ILE A 46 -2.48 -2.27 9.86
N ASN A 47 -3.56 -1.83 9.25
CA ASN A 47 -4.65 -1.19 9.97
C ASN A 47 -5.20 -2.13 11.06
N ARG A 48 -5.47 -1.61 12.27
CA ARG A 48 -5.97 -2.40 13.40
C ARG A 48 -7.30 -3.09 13.10
N ASP A 49 -8.12 -2.50 12.23
CA ASP A 49 -9.41 -3.04 11.83
C ASP A 49 -9.32 -3.97 10.61
N TYR A 50 -8.13 -4.21 10.04
CA TYR A 50 -7.95 -5.11 8.89
C TYR A 50 -8.52 -6.51 9.15
N SER A 51 -8.31 -7.08 10.35
CA SER A 51 -8.85 -8.41 10.67
C SER A 51 -10.38 -8.44 10.67
N LYS A 52 -11.03 -7.33 11.05
CA LYS A 52 -12.48 -7.18 11.06
C LYS A 52 -13.09 -7.24 9.67
N ILE A 53 -12.31 -7.04 8.61
CA ILE A 53 -12.75 -7.26 7.22
C ILE A 53 -13.34 -8.66 7.08
N PHE A 54 -12.78 -9.68 7.73
CA PHE A 54 -13.18 -11.07 7.54
C PHE A 54 -14.31 -11.53 8.47
N THR A 55 -14.53 -10.83 9.57
CA THR A 55 -15.50 -11.23 10.62
C THR A 55 -16.70 -10.29 10.73
N GLU A 56 -16.56 -9.06 10.25
CA GLU A 56 -17.55 -7.98 10.36
C GLU A 56 -17.87 -7.38 8.99
N ASN A 57 -18.87 -6.51 8.93
CA ASN A 57 -19.28 -5.82 7.70
C ASN A 57 -18.73 -4.40 7.64
N ILE A 58 -17.39 -4.28 7.61
CA ILE A 58 -16.69 -2.99 7.53
C ILE A 58 -16.22 -2.62 6.13
N VAL A 59 -16.30 -3.55 5.17
CA VAL A 59 -15.98 -3.29 3.76
C VAL A 59 -17.16 -2.56 3.13
N GLU A 60 -16.88 -1.41 2.54
CA GLU A 60 -17.87 -0.60 1.85
C GLU A 60 -17.82 -0.84 0.33
N GLN A 61 -18.92 -0.53 -0.37
CA GLN A 61 -18.99 -0.56 -1.82
C GLN A 61 -19.56 0.76 -2.34
N PRO A 62 -18.77 1.86 -2.35
CA PRO A 62 -19.26 3.19 -2.72
C PRO A 62 -19.74 3.30 -4.18
N CYS A 63 -19.19 2.47 -5.09
CA CYS A 63 -19.61 2.39 -6.48
C CYS A 63 -19.78 0.92 -6.91
N PRO A 64 -20.54 0.63 -7.98
CA PRO A 64 -20.67 -0.74 -8.49
C PRO A 64 -19.31 -1.38 -8.76
N ASP A 65 -19.07 -2.56 -8.17
CA ASP A 65 -17.81 -3.32 -8.20
C ASP A 65 -16.55 -2.54 -7.73
N VAL A 66 -16.73 -1.50 -6.92
CA VAL A 66 -15.64 -0.78 -6.25
C VAL A 66 -15.74 -0.99 -4.75
N PHE A 67 -14.82 -1.77 -4.19
CA PHE A 67 -14.79 -2.12 -2.77
C PHE A 67 -13.80 -1.25 -2.02
N TRP A 68 -14.12 -0.82 -0.81
CA TRP A 68 -13.32 0.12 -0.04
C TRP A 68 -13.13 -0.39 1.40
N PHE A 69 -11.87 -0.55 1.83
CA PHE A 69 -11.53 -1.22 3.08
C PHE A 69 -10.24 -0.66 3.72
N PRO A 70 -10.09 -0.75 5.06
CA PRO A 70 -8.87 -0.32 5.72
C PRO A 70 -7.72 -1.30 5.44
N ILE A 71 -6.52 -0.80 5.16
CA ILE A 71 -5.35 -1.65 4.89
C ILE A 71 -4.11 -1.26 5.67
N PHE A 72 -3.77 0.03 5.69
CA PHE A 72 -2.58 0.55 6.34
C PHE A 72 -2.92 1.33 7.61
N SER A 73 -1.99 1.32 8.55
CA SER A 73 -1.97 2.26 9.67
C SER A 73 -1.53 3.65 9.16
N GLU A 74 -1.84 4.70 9.90
CA GLU A 74 -1.34 6.04 9.57
C GLU A 74 0.19 6.07 9.48
N LYS A 75 0.86 5.35 10.39
CA LYS A 75 2.31 5.23 10.41
C LYS A 75 2.89 4.59 9.14
N ALA A 76 2.22 3.58 8.57
CA ALA A 76 2.64 3.01 7.29
C ALA A 76 2.53 4.02 6.16
N CYS A 77 1.44 4.81 6.14
CA CYS A 77 1.25 5.84 5.15
C CYS A 77 2.30 6.95 5.26
N ASP A 78 2.56 7.44 6.47
CA ASP A 78 3.56 8.48 6.72
C ASP A 78 4.97 8.02 6.36
N GLU A 79 5.39 6.87 6.88
CA GLU A 79 6.75 6.37 6.62
C GLU A 79 6.97 6.04 5.12
N LEU A 80 5.93 5.57 4.41
CA LEU A 80 6.00 5.34 2.96
C LEU A 80 6.13 6.66 2.18
N VAL A 81 5.36 7.69 2.54
CA VAL A 81 5.47 9.01 1.90
C VAL A 81 6.85 9.62 2.17
N GLU A 82 7.33 9.55 3.40
CA GLU A 82 8.67 10.03 3.77
C GLU A 82 9.78 9.35 2.96
N GLU A 83 9.72 8.02 2.78
CA GLU A 83 10.69 7.29 1.97
C GLU A 83 10.67 7.73 0.50
N MET A 84 9.48 7.96 -0.06
CA MET A 84 9.30 8.44 -1.44
C MET A 84 9.87 9.86 -1.62
N GLU A 85 9.57 10.76 -0.68
CA GLU A 85 10.12 12.13 -0.71
C GLU A 85 11.63 12.16 -0.44
N HIS A 86 12.16 11.25 0.39
CA HIS A 86 13.59 11.10 0.63
C HIS A 86 14.33 10.67 -0.64
N TYR A 87 13.76 9.73 -1.41
CA TYR A 87 14.30 9.37 -2.72
C TYR A 87 14.22 10.54 -3.71
N GLY A 88 13.10 11.25 -3.75
CA GLY A 88 12.94 12.57 -4.37
C GLY A 88 12.97 12.60 -5.91
N GLN A 89 13.33 11.50 -6.58
CA GLN A 89 13.34 11.41 -8.04
C GLN A 89 11.94 11.03 -8.54
N TRP A 90 11.03 12.01 -8.62
CA TRP A 90 9.69 11.84 -9.19
C TRP A 90 9.71 11.96 -10.73
N SER A 91 8.89 11.18 -11.46
CA SER A 91 8.90 11.09 -12.94
C SER A 91 8.64 12.42 -13.66
N GLY A 92 7.90 13.32 -13.03
CA GLY A 92 7.40 14.56 -13.61
C GLY A 92 6.15 14.40 -14.48
N GLY A 93 5.48 13.24 -14.47
CA GLY A 93 4.24 13.03 -15.22
C GLY A 93 4.43 13.05 -16.74
N LYS A 94 5.62 12.64 -17.21
CA LYS A 94 5.99 12.67 -18.62
C LYS A 94 5.78 11.31 -19.26
N HIS A 95 5.32 11.32 -20.52
CA HIS A 95 5.14 10.09 -21.30
C HIS A 95 6.42 9.27 -21.49
N HIS A 96 7.60 9.90 -21.46
CA HIS A 96 8.86 9.20 -21.59
C HIS A 96 9.55 9.16 -20.23
N ASP A 97 9.73 7.95 -19.71
CA ASP A 97 10.43 7.70 -18.46
C ASP A 97 11.46 6.58 -18.67
N SER A 98 12.74 6.94 -18.67
CA SER A 98 13.84 5.99 -18.87
C SER A 98 14.04 5.01 -17.70
N ARG A 99 13.33 5.20 -16.59
CA ARG A 99 13.45 4.42 -15.35
C ARG A 99 12.54 3.19 -15.39
N ILE A 100 11.57 3.16 -16.31
CA ILE A 100 10.66 2.01 -16.52
C ILE A 100 11.07 1.19 -17.74
N SER A 101 10.70 -0.09 -17.74
CA SER A 101 10.96 -0.98 -18.87
C SER A 101 10.12 -0.57 -20.08
N GLY A 102 10.77 -0.26 -21.20
CA GLY A 102 10.11 0.19 -22.44
C GLY A 102 10.09 1.71 -22.64
N GLY A 103 10.39 2.51 -21.62
CA GLY A 103 10.65 3.94 -21.78
C GLY A 103 9.45 4.83 -22.08
N TYR A 104 8.23 4.28 -22.15
CA TYR A 104 7.02 5.02 -22.54
C TYR A 104 5.79 4.63 -21.71
N GLU A 105 5.10 5.62 -21.16
CA GLU A 105 3.85 5.48 -20.41
C GLU A 105 2.68 6.04 -21.22
N ASN A 106 1.67 5.20 -21.48
CA ASN A 106 0.46 5.64 -22.18
C ASN A 106 -0.35 6.64 -21.36
N VAL A 107 -0.31 6.52 -20.04
CA VAL A 107 -1.04 7.36 -19.08
C VAL A 107 -0.06 7.78 -17.99
N PRO A 108 0.73 8.85 -18.22
CA PRO A 108 1.83 9.16 -17.34
C PRO A 108 1.35 9.77 -16.02
N THR A 109 2.01 9.38 -14.94
CA THR A 109 1.80 9.89 -13.58
C THR A 109 3.10 10.38 -13.00
N ASP A 110 3.04 11.39 -12.12
CA ASP A 110 4.21 11.88 -11.40
C ASP A 110 4.51 10.94 -10.23
N ASP A 111 5.39 9.98 -10.46
CA ASP A 111 5.47 8.80 -9.61
C ASP A 111 6.90 8.29 -9.35
N ILE A 112 6.95 7.39 -8.37
CA ILE A 112 8.10 6.57 -8.01
C ILE A 112 7.62 5.12 -7.91
N HIS A 113 8.26 4.24 -8.66
CA HIS A 113 8.00 2.81 -8.60
C HIS A 113 8.69 2.18 -7.39
N MET A 114 8.04 1.18 -6.77
CA MET A 114 8.60 0.43 -5.63
C MET A 114 9.97 -0.18 -5.94
N LYS A 115 10.20 -0.56 -7.20
CA LYS A 115 11.49 -1.08 -7.68
C LYS A 115 12.62 -0.06 -7.60
N GLN A 116 12.34 1.23 -7.74
CA GLN A 116 13.36 2.29 -7.71
C GLN A 116 13.92 2.54 -6.32
N ILE A 117 13.18 2.14 -5.28
CA ILE A 117 13.58 2.24 -3.88
C ILE A 117 13.82 0.86 -3.25
N ASP A 118 13.94 -0.21 -4.04
CA ASP A 118 14.14 -1.58 -3.57
C ASP A 118 13.02 -2.15 -2.65
N LEU A 119 11.80 -1.62 -2.76
CA LEU A 119 10.62 -2.07 -1.99
C LEU A 119 9.75 -3.09 -2.75
N GLU A 120 10.06 -3.42 -4.01
CA GLU A 120 9.23 -4.29 -4.87
C GLU A 120 8.91 -5.66 -4.24
N ASN A 121 9.91 -6.36 -3.70
CA ASN A 121 9.70 -7.68 -3.11
C ASN A 121 8.84 -7.63 -1.84
N VAL A 122 9.06 -6.62 -1.00
CA VAL A 122 8.26 -6.34 0.21
C VAL A 122 6.82 -6.08 -0.21
N TRP A 123 6.61 -5.24 -1.23
CA TRP A 123 5.29 -4.88 -1.73
C TRP A 123 4.54 -6.07 -2.33
N LEU A 124 5.22 -6.92 -3.11
CA LEU A 124 4.62 -8.15 -3.64
C LEU A 124 4.22 -9.13 -2.54
N HIS A 125 5.01 -9.22 -1.47
CA HIS A 125 4.62 -10.02 -0.30
C HIS A 125 3.41 -9.41 0.41
N PHE A 126 3.38 -8.09 0.60
CA PHE A 126 2.20 -7.37 1.12
C PHE A 126 0.93 -7.67 0.30
N ILE A 127 1.01 -7.64 -1.04
CA ILE A 127 -0.14 -7.96 -1.90
C ILE A 127 -0.63 -9.40 -1.64
N ARG A 128 0.28 -10.37 -1.54
CA ARG A 128 -0.08 -11.77 -1.30
C ARG A 128 -0.70 -11.98 0.07
N GLU A 129 -0.15 -11.38 1.11
CA GLU A 129 -0.58 -11.60 2.50
C GLU A 129 -1.83 -10.80 2.86
N PHE A 130 -1.98 -9.58 2.33
CA PHE A 130 -3.01 -8.64 2.80
C PHE A 130 -4.04 -8.24 1.74
N ILE A 131 -3.71 -8.28 0.45
CA ILE A 131 -4.65 -7.90 -0.61
C ILE A 131 -5.38 -9.12 -1.17
N ALA A 132 -4.65 -10.19 -1.48
CA ALA A 132 -5.23 -11.40 -2.09
C ALA A 132 -6.38 -12.01 -1.26
N PRO A 133 -6.32 -12.09 0.09
CA PRO A 133 -7.45 -12.58 0.88
C PRO A 133 -8.68 -11.68 0.79
N VAL A 134 -8.50 -10.36 0.74
CA VAL A 134 -9.59 -9.39 0.57
C VAL A 134 -10.20 -9.53 -0.82
N THR A 135 -9.38 -9.65 -1.87
CA THR A 135 -9.85 -9.88 -3.25
C THR A 135 -10.73 -11.13 -3.31
N LEU A 136 -10.30 -12.25 -2.72
CA LEU A 136 -11.09 -13.49 -2.70
C LEU A 136 -12.43 -13.31 -1.95
N LYS A 137 -12.45 -12.52 -0.87
CA LYS A 137 -13.67 -12.21 -0.11
C LYS A 137 -14.66 -11.42 -0.95
N VAL A 138 -14.21 -10.35 -1.63
CA VAL A 138 -15.12 -9.41 -2.33
C VAL A 138 -15.47 -9.87 -3.74
N PHE A 139 -14.58 -10.61 -4.41
CA PHE A 139 -14.80 -11.26 -5.70
C PHE A 139 -14.83 -12.78 -5.53
N ALA A 140 -15.91 -13.28 -4.94
CA ALA A 140 -16.07 -14.71 -4.66
C ALA A 140 -15.83 -15.54 -5.94
N GLY A 141 -14.91 -16.51 -5.85
CA GLY A 141 -14.51 -17.37 -6.96
C GLY A 141 -13.31 -16.88 -7.78
N TYR A 142 -12.82 -15.66 -7.53
CA TYR A 142 -11.58 -15.17 -8.12
C TYR A 142 -10.39 -15.41 -7.19
N TYR A 143 -9.36 -16.09 -7.71
CA TYR A 143 -8.14 -16.41 -6.97
C TYR A 143 -6.94 -15.71 -7.63
N THR A 144 -6.25 -14.88 -6.86
CA THR A 144 -5.03 -14.20 -7.32
C THR A 144 -3.79 -14.76 -6.63
N LYS A 145 -2.68 -14.83 -7.36
CA LYS A 145 -1.35 -15.13 -6.82
C LYS A 145 -0.60 -13.89 -6.32
N GLY A 146 -1.27 -12.72 -6.32
CA GLY A 146 -0.68 -11.45 -5.89
C GLY A 146 0.51 -11.03 -6.75
N PHE A 147 0.40 -11.16 -8.06
CA PHE A 147 1.40 -10.70 -9.01
C PHE A 147 1.03 -9.31 -9.53
N ALA A 148 1.96 -8.36 -9.45
CA ALA A 148 1.78 -7.01 -9.97
C ALA A 148 3.12 -6.51 -10.54
N LEU A 149 3.13 -6.15 -11.82
CA LEU A 149 4.33 -5.59 -12.48
C LEU A 149 4.48 -4.08 -12.21
N LEU A 150 3.37 -3.39 -11.98
CA LEU A 150 3.33 -1.95 -11.82
C LEU A 150 2.88 -1.63 -10.40
N ASN A 151 3.84 -1.23 -9.57
CA ASN A 151 3.62 -0.82 -8.19
C ASN A 151 4.36 0.51 -7.99
N PHE A 152 3.61 1.57 -7.72
CA PHE A 152 4.16 2.92 -7.66
C PHE A 152 3.30 3.80 -6.75
N VAL A 153 3.93 4.85 -6.22
CA VAL A 153 3.23 5.94 -5.51
C VAL A 153 3.15 7.11 -6.46
N VAL A 154 1.94 7.67 -6.59
CA VAL A 154 1.68 8.86 -7.40
C VAL A 154 1.58 10.08 -6.50
N LYS A 155 2.21 11.19 -6.93
CA LYS A 155 2.09 12.50 -6.31
C LYS A 155 1.27 13.42 -7.19
N TYR A 156 0.15 13.91 -6.66
CA TYR A 156 -0.61 14.98 -7.29
C TYR A 156 -0.25 16.32 -6.65
N SER A 157 0.03 17.31 -7.48
CA SER A 157 0.24 18.69 -7.04
C SER A 157 -0.35 19.68 -8.05
N PRO A 158 -0.83 20.86 -7.60
CA PRO A 158 -1.34 21.89 -8.52
C PRO A 158 -0.33 22.35 -9.57
N GLU A 159 0.95 22.38 -9.23
CA GLU A 159 2.05 22.92 -10.03
C GLU A 159 2.60 21.92 -11.05
N ARG A 160 2.56 20.62 -10.74
CA ARG A 160 3.13 19.56 -11.59
C ARG A 160 2.04 18.79 -12.30
N GLN A 161 1.33 17.93 -11.59
CA GLN A 161 0.27 17.09 -12.14
C GLN A 161 -0.91 17.08 -11.18
N ARG A 162 -1.98 17.78 -11.53
CA ARG A 162 -3.18 17.94 -10.67
C ARG A 162 -4.27 16.90 -10.87
N SER A 163 -4.21 16.16 -11.98
CA SER A 163 -5.28 15.25 -12.40
C SER A 163 -4.75 14.18 -13.34
N LEU A 164 -5.46 13.06 -13.40
CA LEU A 164 -5.24 12.03 -14.39
C LEU A 164 -6.46 11.93 -15.32
N ARG A 165 -6.20 11.82 -16.63
CA ARG A 165 -7.27 11.71 -17.64
C ARG A 165 -8.00 10.36 -17.51
N PRO A 166 -9.25 10.24 -17.97
CA PRO A 166 -9.94 8.95 -18.02
C PRO A 166 -9.13 7.89 -18.78
N HIS A 167 -9.05 6.68 -18.23
CA HIS A 167 -8.32 5.54 -18.78
C HIS A 167 -8.84 4.23 -18.20
N HIS A 168 -8.32 3.13 -18.74
CA HIS A 168 -8.37 1.79 -18.15
C HIS A 168 -6.98 1.43 -17.64
N ASP A 169 -6.94 0.67 -16.56
CA ASP A 169 -5.70 0.11 -16.03
C ASP A 169 -5.34 -1.18 -16.76
N ALA A 170 -4.05 -1.41 -16.96
CA ALA A 170 -3.55 -2.66 -17.52
C ALA A 170 -3.47 -3.75 -16.44
N SER A 171 -4.59 -4.06 -15.79
CA SER A 171 -4.70 -4.99 -14.67
C SER A 171 -6.01 -5.79 -14.75
N THR A 172 -6.10 -6.92 -14.03
CA THR A 172 -7.40 -7.57 -13.80
C THR A 172 -8.22 -6.79 -12.77
N PHE A 173 -7.56 -6.34 -11.71
CA PHE A 173 -8.08 -5.39 -10.73
C PHE A 173 -6.94 -4.48 -10.29
N THR A 174 -7.30 -3.28 -9.86
CA THR A 174 -6.39 -2.28 -9.31
C THR A 174 -6.72 -2.07 -7.84
N ILE A 175 -5.69 -1.84 -7.04
CA ILE A 175 -5.82 -1.28 -5.69
C ILE A 175 -5.27 0.14 -5.68
N ASN A 176 -5.95 1.03 -4.97
CA ASN A 176 -5.54 2.42 -4.79
C ASN A 176 -5.66 2.78 -3.32
N ILE A 177 -4.52 3.10 -2.70
CA ILE A 177 -4.41 3.33 -1.26
C ILE A 177 -4.10 4.81 -1.05
N ALA A 178 -4.93 5.48 -0.25
CA ALA A 178 -4.69 6.86 0.11
C ALA A 178 -3.63 6.96 1.21
N LEU A 179 -2.63 7.82 1.00
CA LEU A 179 -1.47 7.94 1.90
C LEU A 179 -1.48 9.21 2.77
N ASN A 180 -2.37 10.16 2.51
CA ASN A 180 -2.48 11.42 3.26
C ASN A 180 -3.94 11.86 3.41
N ASN A 181 -4.18 12.91 4.19
CA ASN A 181 -5.50 13.32 4.64
C ASN A 181 -6.12 14.40 3.73
N VAL A 182 -7.32 14.12 3.23
CA VAL A 182 -8.16 15.13 2.56
C VAL A 182 -8.55 16.21 3.58
N GLY A 183 -8.44 17.47 3.20
CA GLY A 183 -8.79 18.63 4.02
C GLY A 183 -7.63 19.15 4.90
N GLU A 184 -6.68 18.29 5.26
CA GLU A 184 -5.47 18.68 6.00
C GLU A 184 -4.27 18.85 5.05
N ASP A 185 -3.97 17.81 4.27
CA ASP A 185 -2.78 17.77 3.40
C ASP A 185 -3.08 18.25 1.97
N PHE A 186 -4.32 18.08 1.51
CA PHE A 186 -4.76 18.50 0.18
C PHE A 186 -6.26 18.81 0.11
N GLN A 187 -6.68 19.56 -0.91
CA GLN A 187 -8.09 19.83 -1.22
C GLN A 187 -8.47 19.24 -2.58
N GLY A 188 -9.65 18.62 -2.65
CA GLY A 188 -10.15 17.94 -3.85
C GLY A 188 -9.61 16.52 -4.00
N GLY A 189 -9.44 16.07 -5.24
CA GLY A 189 -8.94 14.73 -5.55
C GLY A 189 -10.02 13.66 -5.62
N GLY A 190 -9.63 12.42 -5.39
CA GLY A 190 -10.51 11.26 -5.47
C GLY A 190 -10.44 10.50 -6.79
N CYS A 191 -11.44 9.66 -7.04
CA CYS A 191 -11.54 8.85 -8.26
C CYS A 191 -12.97 8.85 -8.80
N LYS A 192 -13.14 9.05 -10.11
CA LYS A 192 -14.45 9.06 -10.77
C LYS A 192 -14.60 7.91 -11.76
N PHE A 193 -15.55 7.03 -11.50
CA PHE A 193 -15.94 5.93 -12.36
C PHE A 193 -17.01 6.40 -13.34
N LEU A 194 -16.57 6.85 -14.53
CA LEU A 194 -17.42 7.53 -15.51
C LEU A 194 -18.65 6.72 -15.95
N ARG A 195 -18.51 5.41 -16.16
CA ARG A 195 -19.61 4.54 -16.60
C ARG A 195 -20.77 4.50 -15.61
N TYR A 196 -20.48 4.71 -14.32
CA TYR A 196 -21.47 4.69 -13.24
C TYR A 196 -21.86 6.10 -12.80
N ASN A 197 -21.23 7.14 -13.34
CA ASN A 197 -21.27 8.51 -12.82
C ASN A 197 -21.11 8.55 -11.27
N CYS A 198 -20.18 7.74 -10.77
CA CYS A 198 -19.92 7.57 -9.34
C CYS A 198 -18.52 8.06 -8.99
N SER A 199 -18.39 8.74 -7.85
CA SER A 199 -17.14 9.36 -7.40
C SER A 199 -16.80 8.93 -5.97
N ILE A 200 -15.52 8.73 -5.70
CA ILE A 200 -14.94 8.66 -4.35
C ILE A 200 -14.20 9.98 -4.14
N GLU A 201 -14.76 10.92 -3.37
CA GLU A 201 -14.22 12.29 -3.25
C GLU A 201 -13.43 12.53 -1.97
N SER A 202 -13.64 11.72 -0.93
CA SER A 202 -12.97 11.86 0.36
C SER A 202 -12.24 10.56 0.73
N PRO A 203 -11.17 10.20 -0.02
CA PRO A 203 -10.38 9.04 0.32
C PRO A 203 -9.83 9.16 1.76
N ARG A 204 -9.89 8.05 2.49
CA ARG A 204 -9.50 7.94 3.90
C ARG A 204 -8.07 7.44 3.93
N LYS A 205 -7.18 8.13 4.64
CA LYS A 205 -5.79 7.70 4.81
C LYS A 205 -5.72 6.26 5.32
N GLY A 206 -4.88 5.45 4.70
CA GLY A 206 -4.71 4.04 5.02
C GLY A 206 -5.83 3.12 4.54
N TRP A 207 -6.84 3.64 3.83
CA TRP A 207 -7.86 2.82 3.18
C TRP A 207 -7.51 2.59 1.70
N SER A 208 -7.80 1.38 1.24
CA SER A 208 -7.64 0.95 -0.15
C SER A 208 -9.00 0.80 -0.80
N PHE A 209 -9.19 1.40 -1.97
CA PHE A 209 -10.27 1.00 -2.86
C PHE A 209 -9.76 0.05 -3.95
N MET A 210 -10.56 -0.96 -4.27
CA MET A 210 -10.27 -2.03 -5.22
C MET A 210 -11.36 -2.09 -6.28
N HIS A 211 -10.98 -2.11 -7.56
CA HIS A 211 -11.90 -2.16 -8.69
C HIS A 211 -11.30 -2.94 -9.87
N PRO A 212 -12.11 -3.45 -10.82
CA PRO A 212 -11.62 -3.93 -12.11
C PRO A 212 -10.86 -2.84 -12.88
N GLY A 213 -9.83 -3.21 -13.64
CA GLY A 213 -9.02 -2.29 -14.46
C GLY A 213 -9.79 -1.65 -15.64
#